data_AF-A0A6M3MI08-F1
#
_entry.id   AF-A0A6M3MI08-F1
#
_cell.length_a   1.000
_cell.length_b   1.000
_cell.length_c   1.000
_cell.angle_alpha   90.00
_cell.angle_beta   90.00
_cell.angle_gamma   90.00
#
_symmetry.space_group_name_H-M   'P 1'
#
loop_
_entity.id
_entity.type
_entity.pdbx_description
1 polymer ?
#
loop_
_entity_poly.entity_id
_entity_poly.type
_entity_poly.pdbx_seq_one_letter_code
_entity_poly.pdbx_strand_id
1 'polypeptide(L)'
;MSNSNATHETGAYQGDPQEETLQRMRRLETRVSNLLRSIGMTPGSNPPDALAGRAFYEDGVVYATSGDVTIGELLVVATRGHNGKSGVVKVILHNQLVGALNVHGKHEVAR
;
A
#
# COMPACT_ATOMS: atom_id res chain seq x y z
N MET A 1 -38.25 7.84 -10.34
CA MET A 1 -36.98 7.95 -9.60
C MET A 1 -35.87 8.06 -10.64
N SER A 2 -35.39 9.29 -10.88
CA SER A 2 -34.44 9.59 -11.95
C SER A 2 -33.03 9.52 -11.40
N ASN A 3 -32.20 8.60 -11.91
CA ASN A 3 -30.76 8.58 -11.66
C ASN A 3 -30.13 9.72 -12.46
N SER A 4 -29.87 10.84 -11.79
CA SER A 4 -29.08 11.94 -12.34
C SER A 4 -27.61 11.50 -12.42
N ASN A 5 -27.19 11.08 -13.62
CA ASN A 5 -25.78 10.99 -13.95
C ASN A 5 -25.19 12.42 -13.88
N ALA A 6 -24.27 12.64 -12.94
CA ALA A 6 -23.54 13.88 -12.84
C ALA A 6 -22.69 14.07 -14.11
N THR A 7 -23.11 14.98 -14.98
CA THR A 7 -22.35 15.44 -16.13
C THR A 7 -21.39 16.53 -15.70
N HIS A 8 -20.24 16.60 -16.37
CA HIS A 8 -19.11 17.52 -16.12
C HIS A 8 -19.45 19.03 -16.19
N GLU A 9 -20.70 19.40 -16.46
CA GLU A 9 -21.16 20.77 -16.73
C GLU A 9 -21.94 21.42 -15.57
N THR A 10 -22.35 20.65 -14.55
CA THR A 10 -22.93 21.20 -13.33
C THR A 10 -21.90 21.06 -12.21
N GLY A 11 -21.26 22.18 -11.85
CA GLY A 11 -20.13 22.27 -10.92
C GLY A 11 -20.25 21.29 -9.74
N ALA A 12 -19.48 20.21 -9.82
CA ALA A 12 -19.74 18.99 -9.07
C ALA A 12 -19.31 19.03 -7.58
N TYR A 13 -19.09 20.21 -7.01
CA TYR A 13 -18.34 20.33 -5.75
C TYR A 13 -18.89 21.39 -4.80
N GLN A 14 -20.20 21.38 -4.54
CA GLN A 14 -20.90 22.14 -3.47
C GLN A 14 -20.44 23.61 -3.20
N GLY A 15 -19.75 24.26 -4.15
CA GLY A 15 -19.12 25.56 -3.96
C GLY A 15 -17.84 25.59 -3.11
N ASP A 16 -17.24 24.48 -2.66
CA ASP A 16 -15.99 24.50 -1.86
C ASP A 16 -14.74 24.46 -2.76
N PRO A 17 -14.01 25.58 -2.91
CA PRO A 17 -12.82 25.64 -3.76
C PRO A 17 -11.67 24.77 -3.24
N GLN A 18 -11.63 24.45 -1.94
CA GLN A 18 -10.59 23.63 -1.35
C GLN A 18 -10.78 22.16 -1.72
N GLU A 19 -12.02 21.67 -1.67
CA GLU A 19 -12.36 20.31 -2.07
C GLU A 19 -12.10 20.09 -3.56
N GLU A 20 -12.47 21.07 -4.40
CA GLU A 20 -12.18 21.03 -5.82
C GLU A 20 -10.66 20.98 -6.08
N THR A 21 -9.88 21.78 -5.35
CA THR A 21 -8.42 21.81 -5.47
C THR A 21 -7.79 20.47 -5.07
N LEU A 22 -8.24 19.88 -3.96
CA LEU A 22 -7.77 18.57 -3.49
C LEU A 22 -8.06 17.47 -4.52
N GLN A 23 -9.24 17.48 -5.14
CA GLN A 23 -9.58 16.50 -6.16
C GLN A 23 -8.78 16.69 -7.46
N ARG A 24 -8.52 17.94 -7.86
CA ARG A 24 -7.65 18.26 -8.99
C ARG A 24 -6.21 17.77 -8.74
N MET A 25 -5.69 17.97 -7.53
CA MET A 25 -4.37 17.47 -7.13
C MET A 25 -4.33 15.93 -7.15
N ARG A 26 -5.34 15.24 -6.62
CA ARG A 26 -5.43 13.78 -6.65
C ARG A 26 -5.43 13.21 -8.09
N ARG A 27 -6.10 13.89 -9.03
CA ARG A 27 -6.07 13.51 -10.46
C ARG A 27 -4.68 13.70 -11.06
N LEU A 28 -3.98 14.78 -10.71
CA LEU A 28 -2.60 15.01 -11.14
C LEU A 28 -1.66 13.93 -10.59
N GLU A 29 -1.74 13.61 -9.30
CA GLU A 29 -0.94 12.55 -8.66
C GLU A 29 -1.15 11.19 -9.33
N THR A 30 -2.40 10.86 -9.66
CA THR A 30 -2.74 9.62 -10.37
C THR A 30 -2.10 9.57 -11.76
N ARG A 31 -2.17 10.68 -12.52
CA ARG A 31 -1.57 10.78 -13.86
C ARG A 31 -0.05 10.70 -13.80
N VAL A 32 0.57 11.38 -12.85
CA VAL A 32 2.02 11.34 -12.64
C VAL A 32 2.46 9.94 -12.24
N SER A 33 1.74 9.28 -11.34
CA SER A 33 2.02 7.89 -10.94
C SER A 33 1.94 6.91 -12.11
N ASN A 34 0.93 7.06 -12.97
CA ASN A 34 0.80 6.25 -14.19
C ASN A 34 1.92 6.55 -15.19
N LEU A 35 2.33 7.81 -15.33
CA LEU A 35 3.46 8.22 -16.16
C LEU A 35 4.76 7.58 -15.66
N LEU A 36 5.05 7.66 -14.35
CA LEU A 36 6.23 7.07 -13.72
C LEU A 36 6.28 5.54 -13.90
N ARG A 37 5.13 4.86 -13.87
CA ARG A 37 5.04 3.43 -14.24
C ARG A 37 5.36 3.20 -15.71
N SER A 38 4.81 4.02 -16.61
CA SER A 38 5.01 3.85 -18.06
C SER A 38 6.47 4.01 -18.50
N ILE A 39 7.25 4.86 -17.82
CA ILE A 39 8.68 5.07 -18.09
C ILE A 39 9.59 4.10 -17.32
N GLY A 40 9.02 3.10 -16.63
CA GLY A 40 9.79 2.08 -15.91
C GLY A 40 10.50 2.59 -14.65
N MET A 41 10.18 3.80 -14.18
CA MET A 41 10.76 4.36 -12.94
C MET A 41 10.16 3.77 -11.67
N THR A 42 9.02 3.07 -11.78
CA THR A 42 8.41 2.30 -10.69
C THR A 42 8.08 0.88 -11.16
N PRO A 43 8.68 -0.18 -10.57
CA PRO A 43 8.42 -1.54 -10.99
C PRO A 43 7.02 -1.99 -10.56
N GLY A 44 6.20 -2.41 -11.54
CA GLY A 44 5.23 -3.51 -11.47
C GLY A 44 4.22 -3.63 -10.32
N SER A 45 4.08 -2.66 -9.41
CA SER A 45 3.11 -2.76 -8.32
C SER A 45 1.71 -2.41 -8.82
N ASN A 46 0.75 -3.24 -8.41
CA ASN A 46 -0.69 -3.00 -8.62
C ASN A 46 -1.06 -1.56 -8.22
N PRO A 47 -2.02 -0.91 -8.90
CA PRO A 47 -2.45 0.43 -8.52
C PRO A 47 -2.76 0.47 -7.02
N PRO A 48 -2.25 1.48 -6.28
CA PRO A 48 -2.46 1.54 -4.84
C PRO A 48 -3.97 1.56 -4.57
N ASP A 49 -4.44 0.53 -3.88
CA ASP A 49 -5.80 0.48 -3.36
C ASP A 49 -5.92 1.63 -2.36
N ALA A 50 -6.77 2.62 -2.66
CA ALA A 50 -6.79 3.90 -1.96
C ALA A 50 -7.28 3.81 -0.50
N LEU A 51 -7.68 2.62 -0.02
CA LEU A 51 -8.46 2.47 1.20
C LEU A 51 -8.04 1.35 2.16
N ALA A 52 -7.18 0.41 1.79
CA ALA A 52 -6.83 -0.69 2.70
C ALA A 52 -5.33 -0.73 2.97
N GLY A 53 -4.96 -0.58 4.25
CA GLY A 53 -3.61 -0.92 4.68
C GLY A 53 -3.26 -2.36 4.35
N ARG A 54 -2.08 -2.55 3.77
CA ARG A 54 -1.57 -3.86 3.37
C ARG A 54 -0.10 -3.98 3.77
N ALA A 55 0.28 -5.23 4.05
CA ALA A 55 1.67 -5.63 4.21
C ALA A 55 2.11 -6.46 3.02
N PHE A 56 3.34 -6.25 2.53
CA PHE A 56 3.98 -7.09 1.54
C PHE A 56 5.45 -7.33 1.89
N TYR A 57 6.01 -8.44 1.40
CA TYR A 57 7.40 -8.82 1.65
C TYR A 57 8.20 -8.70 0.36
N GLU A 58 9.33 -8.01 0.42
CA GLU A 58 10.23 -7.79 -0.71
C GLU A 58 11.67 -7.69 -0.18
N ASP A 59 12.60 -8.41 -0.80
CA ASP A 59 14.04 -8.36 -0.50
C ASP A 59 14.44 -8.49 0.99
N GLY A 60 13.74 -9.32 1.76
CA GLY A 60 14.05 -9.51 3.18
C GLY A 60 13.43 -8.48 4.12
N VAL A 61 12.53 -7.63 3.61
CA VAL A 61 11.87 -6.55 4.33
C VAL A 61 10.36 -6.69 4.18
N VAL A 62 9.62 -6.38 5.25
CA VAL A 62 8.18 -6.18 5.19
C VAL A 62 7.87 -4.71 5.07
N TYR A 63 7.09 -4.35 4.06
CA TYR A 63 6.59 -3.01 3.86
C TYR A 63 5.12 -2.94 4.27
N ALA A 64 4.80 -1.97 5.13
CA ALA A 64 3.44 -1.59 5.48
C ALA A 64 3.05 -0.34 4.72
N THR A 65 1.88 -0.34 4.08
CA THR A 65 1.39 0.81 3.31
C THR A 65 0.71 1.88 4.17
N SER A 66 0.31 1.54 5.40
CA SER A 66 -0.32 2.45 6.36
C SER A 66 -0.26 1.89 7.79
N GLY A 67 -0.51 2.75 8.78
CA GLY A 67 -0.37 2.44 10.21
C GLY A 67 -1.53 1.63 10.82
N ASP A 68 -2.58 1.34 10.05
CA ASP A 68 -3.69 0.46 10.39
C ASP A 68 -3.36 -1.03 10.19
N VAL A 69 -2.24 -1.35 9.53
CA VAL A 69 -1.75 -2.72 9.36
C VAL A 69 -1.36 -3.32 10.71
N THR A 70 -1.95 -4.47 11.04
CA THR A 70 -1.76 -5.12 12.33
C THR A 70 -0.43 -5.90 12.39
N ILE A 71 0.10 -6.06 13.60
CA ILE A 71 1.28 -6.91 13.84
C ILE A 71 1.06 -8.35 13.34
N GLY A 72 -0.17 -8.87 13.46
CA GLY A 72 -0.52 -10.20 12.98
C GLY A 72 -0.35 -10.33 11.46
N GLU A 73 -0.79 -9.34 10.69
CA GLU A 73 -0.62 -9.32 9.23
C GLU A 73 0.86 -9.22 8.85
N LEU A 74 1.63 -8.37 9.54
CA LEU A 74 3.08 -8.26 9.32
C LEU A 74 3.80 -9.58 9.59
N LEU A 75 3.45 -10.29 10.66
CA LEU A 75 4.02 -11.60 11.00
C LEU A 75 3.69 -12.68 9.97
N VAL A 76 2.45 -12.73 9.49
CA VAL A 76 2.04 -13.69 8.46
C VAL A 76 2.82 -13.45 7.18
N VAL A 77 2.95 -12.19 6.76
CA VAL A 77 3.70 -11.81 5.57
C VAL A 77 5.19 -12.08 5.74
N ALA A 78 5.78 -11.72 6.88
CA ALA A 78 7.18 -12.02 7.20
C ALA A 78 7.47 -13.53 7.17
N THR A 79 6.63 -14.34 7.80
CA THR A 79 6.81 -15.79 7.89
C THR A 79 6.67 -16.46 6.52
N ARG A 80 5.71 -16.01 5.70
CA ARG A 80 5.52 -16.49 4.33
C ARG A 80 6.68 -16.08 3.42
N GLY A 81 7.07 -14.81 3.44
CA GLY A 81 8.13 -14.27 2.61
C GLY A 81 9.53 -14.78 2.98
N HIS A 82 9.77 -15.06 4.26
CA HIS A 82 11.04 -15.59 4.74
C HIS A 82 11.17 -17.12 4.56
N ASN A 83 10.23 -17.75 3.83
CA ASN A 83 10.24 -19.18 3.49
C ASN A 83 10.44 -20.12 4.69
N GLY A 84 9.91 -19.75 5.86
CA GLY A 84 10.04 -20.56 7.07
C GLY A 84 11.46 -20.71 7.60
N LYS A 85 12.40 -19.85 7.20
CA LYS A 85 13.72 -19.72 7.84
C LYS A 85 13.62 -18.85 9.08
N SER A 86 14.46 -19.14 10.06
CA SER A 86 14.62 -18.27 11.23
C SER A 86 15.42 -17.04 10.84
N GLY A 87 14.97 -15.86 11.27
CA GLY A 87 15.69 -14.62 11.01
C GLY A 87 14.96 -13.37 11.47
N VAL A 88 15.67 -12.25 11.39
CA VAL A 88 15.14 -10.92 11.72
C VAL A 88 14.69 -10.24 10.44
N VAL A 89 13.41 -9.90 10.36
CA VAL A 89 12.80 -9.24 9.20
C VAL A 89 12.47 -7.79 9.56
N LYS A 90 13.03 -6.83 8.83
CA LYS A 90 12.78 -5.40 9.08
C LYS A 90 11.38 -5.02 8.63
N VAL A 91 10.76 -4.06 9.31
CA VAL A 91 9.46 -3.50 8.95
C VAL A 91 9.63 -2.03 8.59
N ILE A 92 9.21 -1.67 7.38
CA ILE A 92 9.24 -0.31 6.84
C ILE A 92 7.82 0.21 6.67
N LEU A 93 7.53 1.40 7.19
CA LEU A 93 6.29 2.14 6.99
C LEU A 93 6.64 3.51 6.41
N HIS A 94 6.02 3.91 5.29
CA HIS A 94 6.28 5.20 4.63
C HIS A 94 7.79 5.50 4.44
N ASN A 95 8.56 4.51 3.98
CA ASN A 95 10.02 4.59 3.79
C ASN A 95 10.84 4.81 5.09
N GLN A 96 10.22 4.64 6.25
CA GLN A 96 10.90 4.70 7.55
C GLN A 96 10.96 3.31 8.19
N LEU A 97 12.13 2.95 8.72
CA LEU A 97 12.27 1.74 9.54
C LEU A 97 11.52 1.97 10.85
N VAL A 98 10.45 1.22 11.07
CA VAL A 98 9.62 1.33 12.28
C VAL A 98 9.89 0.22 13.27
N GLY A 99 10.48 -0.90 12.83
CA GLY A 99 10.82 -2.00 13.72
C GLY A 99 11.39 -3.22 13.00
N ALA A 100 11.47 -4.32 13.73
CA ALA A 100 11.88 -5.61 13.21
C ALA A 100 11.09 -6.74 13.89
N LEU A 101 10.83 -7.80 13.14
CA LEU A 101 10.15 -9.01 13.59
C LEU A 101 11.13 -10.17 13.62
N ASN A 102 11.11 -10.93 14.72
CA ASN A 102 11.82 -12.19 14.79
C ASN A 102 10.90 -13.29 14.23
N VAL A 103 11.26 -13.82 13.07
CA VAL A 103 10.59 -14.99 12.49
C VAL A 103 11.31 -16.23 13.01
N HIS A 104 10.56 -17.12 13.64
CA HIS A 104 11.06 -18.44 14.00
C HIS A 104 10.74 -19.41 12.87
N GLY A 105 11.77 -20.10 12.39
CA GLY A 105 11.64 -21.10 11.36
C GLY A 105 10.79 -22.27 11.82
N LYS A 106 10.28 -23.04 10.86
CA LYS A 106 9.57 -24.28 11.18
C LYS A 106 10.58 -25.25 11.79
N HIS A 107 10.39 -25.61 13.06
CA HIS A 107 11.05 -26.78 13.61
C HIS A 107 10.53 -27.99 12.83
N GLU A 108 11.42 -28.70 12.13
CA GLU A 108 11.10 -30.04 11.66
C GLU A 108 10.82 -30.88 12.91
N VAL A 109 9.56 -31.24 13.10
CA VAL A 109 9.19 -32.29 14.04
C VAL A 109 9.72 -33.57 13.41
N ALA A 110 10.91 -33.99 13.83
CA ALA A 110 11.46 -35.30 13.49
C ALA A 110 10.41 -36.36 13.88
N ARG A 111 9.85 -37.01 12.87
CA ARG A 111 9.06 -38.24 13.04
C ARG A 111 9.98 -39.44 12.93
#